data_AF-A0A3E2VTN3-F1
#
_entry.id   AF-A0A3E2VTN3-F1
#
_cell.length_a   1.000
_cell.length_b   1.000
_cell.length_c   1.000
_cell.angle_alpha   90.00
_cell.angle_beta   90.00
_cell.angle_gamma   90.00
#
_symmetry.space_group_name_H-M   'P 1'
#
loop_
_entity.id
_entity.type
_entity.pdbx_description
1 polymer ?
#
loop_
_entity_poly.entity_id
_entity_poly.type
_entity_poly.pdbx_seq_one_letter_code
_entity_poly.pdbx_strand_id
1 'polypeptide(L)'
;TRIFDVNAARFSAPQDMRAEIRAALAETGEAPATDADLINSIYHSLAYCYGEAFRELEALTGQHWDKLYIAGGGAKNATLNELTAHYTGKQVVALPIEATAIGNLKIQMSISEGGTV
;
A
#
# COMPACT_ATOMS: atom_id res chain seq x y z
N THR A 1 5.57 -13.31 -11.33
CA THR A 1 4.66 -13.52 -10.19
C THR A 1 3.22 -13.33 -10.62
N ARG A 2 2.29 -14.14 -10.11
CA ARG A 2 0.85 -13.92 -10.33
C ARG A 2 0.32 -12.91 -9.33
N ILE A 3 -0.45 -11.97 -9.85
CA ILE A 3 -1.14 -10.94 -9.08
C ILE A 3 -2.64 -11.26 -9.03
N PHE A 4 -3.31 -10.77 -8.01
CA PHE A 4 -4.75 -10.87 -7.80
C PHE A 4 -5.28 -9.51 -7.35
N ASP A 5 -6.58 -9.27 -7.50
CA ASP A 5 -7.19 -8.03 -7.04
C ASP A 5 -7.30 -8.03 -5.50
N VAL A 6 -6.45 -7.22 -4.86
CA VAL A 6 -6.41 -7.09 -3.39
C VAL A 6 -7.67 -6.42 -2.82
N ASN A 7 -8.45 -5.71 -3.65
CA ASN A 7 -9.69 -5.03 -3.23
C ASN A 7 -10.93 -5.91 -3.41
N ALA A 8 -10.78 -7.16 -3.88
CA ALA A 8 -11.91 -8.07 -4.04
C ALA A 8 -12.61 -8.31 -2.70
N ALA A 9 -13.95 -8.29 -2.70
CA ALA A 9 -14.77 -8.34 -1.49
C ALA A 9 -14.46 -9.53 -0.54
N ARG A 10 -13.99 -10.65 -1.09
CA ARG A 10 -13.54 -11.84 -0.34
C ARG A 10 -12.41 -11.56 0.67
N PHE A 11 -11.63 -10.50 0.46
CA PHE A 11 -10.50 -10.12 1.33
C PHE A 11 -10.88 -9.13 2.43
N SER A 12 -12.16 -8.74 2.56
CA SER A 12 -12.57 -7.71 3.53
C SER A 12 -12.42 -8.12 5.00
N ALA A 13 -12.59 -9.40 5.32
CA ALA A 13 -12.29 -10.01 6.63
C ALA A 13 -12.53 -11.53 6.58
N PRO A 14 -11.80 -12.30 5.74
CA PRO A 14 -11.95 -13.75 5.72
C PRO A 14 -11.55 -14.35 7.06
N GLN A 15 -12.10 -15.52 7.39
CA GLN A 15 -11.71 -16.28 8.59
C GLN A 15 -10.21 -16.63 8.57
N ASP A 16 -9.67 -16.92 7.37
CA ASP A 16 -8.26 -17.14 7.15
C ASP A 16 -7.81 -16.44 5.85
N MET A 17 -7.10 -15.32 6.01
CA MET A 17 -6.57 -14.54 4.89
C MET A 17 -5.60 -15.35 4.02
N ARG A 18 -4.79 -16.23 4.61
CA ARG A 18 -3.82 -17.05 3.88
C ARG A 18 -4.54 -18.07 3.01
N ALA A 19 -5.54 -18.75 3.56
CA ALA A 19 -6.35 -19.71 2.82
C ALA A 19 -7.12 -19.03 1.69
N GLU A 20 -7.71 -17.85 1.95
CA GLU A 20 -8.49 -17.10 0.96
C GLU A 20 -7.63 -16.66 -0.24
N ILE A 21 -6.42 -16.14 0.02
CA ILE A 21 -5.49 -15.74 -1.06
C ILE A 21 -5.03 -16.97 -1.86
N ARG A 22 -4.74 -18.09 -1.20
CA ARG A 22 -4.37 -19.34 -1.88
C ARG A 22 -5.50 -19.84 -2.78
N ALA A 23 -6.75 -19.77 -2.32
CA ALA A 23 -7.92 -20.12 -3.11
C ALA A 23 -8.08 -19.21 -4.32
N ALA A 24 -7.98 -17.88 -4.14
CA ALA A 24 -8.08 -16.92 -5.24
C ALA A 24 -6.99 -17.14 -6.31
N LEU A 25 -5.76 -17.44 -5.91
CA LEU A 25 -4.67 -17.74 -6.85
C LEU A 25 -4.83 -19.10 -7.54
N ALA A 26 -5.52 -20.05 -6.90
CA ALA A 26 -5.83 -21.36 -7.48
C ALA A 26 -6.93 -21.31 -8.57
N GLU A 27 -7.82 -20.32 -8.52
CA GLU A 27 -8.88 -20.13 -9.52
C GLU A 27 -8.34 -19.74 -10.91
N THR A 28 -7.14 -19.16 -10.95
CA THR A 28 -6.50 -18.65 -12.17
C THR A 28 -5.20 -19.38 -12.54
N GLY A 29 -4.83 -20.41 -11.78
CA GLY A 29 -3.63 -21.22 -12.01
C GLY A 29 -3.26 -22.07 -10.79
N GLU A 30 -2.00 -22.45 -10.64
CA GLU A 30 -1.57 -23.27 -9.49
C GLU A 30 -1.60 -22.49 -8.16
N ALA A 31 -1.94 -23.10 -7.02
CA ALA A 31 -1.77 -22.39 -5.75
C ALA A 31 -0.26 -22.14 -5.46
N PRO A 32 0.10 -21.08 -4.72
CA PRO A 32 1.49 -20.88 -4.28
C PRO A 32 2.04 -22.12 -3.57
N ALA A 33 3.20 -22.63 -3.97
CA ALA A 33 3.73 -23.87 -3.39
C ALA A 33 4.29 -23.63 -1.98
N THR A 34 4.87 -22.45 -1.75
CA THR A 34 5.50 -22.07 -0.49
C THR A 34 4.88 -20.81 0.11
N ASP A 35 5.26 -20.47 1.34
CA ASP A 35 4.89 -19.17 1.92
C ASP A 35 5.67 -18.02 1.30
N ALA A 36 6.89 -18.28 0.79
CA ALA A 36 7.64 -17.29 0.03
C ALA A 36 6.90 -16.91 -1.27
N ASP A 37 6.36 -17.90 -1.99
CA ASP A 37 5.56 -17.65 -3.21
C ASP A 37 4.31 -16.84 -2.90
N LEU A 38 3.64 -17.16 -1.78
CA LEU A 38 2.46 -16.43 -1.34
C LEU A 38 2.79 -14.98 -1.00
N ILE A 39 3.82 -14.74 -0.19
CA ILE A 39 4.26 -13.38 0.19
C ILE A 39 4.67 -12.58 -1.05
N ASN A 40 5.37 -13.22 -1.99
CA ASN A 40 5.76 -12.60 -3.25
C ASN A 40 4.53 -12.16 -4.07
N SER A 41 3.52 -13.04 -4.20
CA SER A 41 2.24 -12.67 -4.82
C SER A 41 1.54 -11.53 -4.11
N ILE A 42 1.51 -11.52 -2.77
CA ILE A 42 0.91 -10.44 -1.98
C ILE A 42 1.59 -9.10 -2.27
N TYR A 43 2.92 -9.05 -2.25
CA TYR A 43 3.64 -7.80 -2.47
C TYR A 43 3.47 -7.28 -3.89
N HIS A 44 3.53 -8.14 -4.90
CA HIS A 44 3.26 -7.74 -6.28
C HIS A 44 1.82 -7.25 -6.47
N SER A 45 0.82 -7.92 -5.88
CA SER A 45 -0.59 -7.51 -5.98
C SER A 45 -0.84 -6.15 -5.32
N LEU A 46 -0.29 -5.92 -4.12
CA LEU A 46 -0.40 -4.63 -3.42
C LEU A 46 0.26 -3.50 -4.21
N ALA A 47 1.51 -3.71 -4.66
CA ALA A 47 2.24 -2.71 -5.42
C ALA A 47 1.57 -2.39 -6.77
N TYR A 48 1.01 -3.40 -7.45
CA TYR A 48 0.21 -3.20 -8.65
C TYR A 48 -1.02 -2.34 -8.36
N CYS A 49 -1.76 -2.65 -7.29
CA CYS A 49 -2.92 -1.86 -6.86
C CYS A 49 -2.55 -0.40 -6.54
N TYR A 50 -1.39 -0.16 -5.93
CA TYR A 50 -0.91 1.21 -5.68
C TYR A 50 -0.60 1.93 -6.99
N GLY A 51 -0.03 1.23 -7.98
CA GLY A 51 0.18 1.75 -9.33
C GLY A 51 -1.12 2.20 -9.99
N GLU A 52 -2.16 1.37 -9.93
CA GLU A 52 -3.48 1.70 -10.49
C GLU A 52 -4.12 2.90 -9.78
N ALA A 53 -4.14 2.88 -8.44
CA ALA A 53 -4.70 3.99 -7.66
C ALA A 53 -3.96 5.32 -7.91
N PHE A 54 -2.64 5.28 -8.10
CA PHE A 54 -1.86 6.47 -8.41
C PHE A 54 -2.20 7.03 -9.80
N ARG A 55 -2.31 6.15 -10.81
CA ARG A 55 -2.71 6.55 -12.17
C ARG A 55 -4.13 7.12 -12.19
N GLU A 56 -5.05 6.51 -11.45
CA GLU A 56 -6.41 7.00 -11.29
C GLU A 56 -6.43 8.40 -10.66
N LEU A 57 -5.64 8.63 -9.60
CA LEU A 57 -5.51 9.93 -8.97
C LEU A 57 -4.98 11.00 -9.94
N GLU A 58 -3.94 10.69 -10.72
CA GLU A 58 -3.41 11.60 -11.75
C GLU A 58 -4.48 11.92 -12.80
N ALA A 59 -5.21 10.92 -13.28
CA ALA A 59 -6.27 11.09 -14.27
C ALA A 59 -7.44 11.95 -13.76
N LEU A 60 -7.87 11.75 -12.51
CA LEU A 60 -8.98 12.50 -11.89
C LEU A 60 -8.61 13.96 -11.59
N THR A 61 -7.36 14.21 -11.24
CA THR A 61 -6.89 15.57 -10.85
C THR A 61 -6.30 16.35 -12.01
N GLY A 62 -5.91 15.68 -13.10
CA GLY A 62 -5.14 16.26 -14.20
C GLY A 62 -3.72 16.67 -13.81
N GLN A 63 -3.23 16.20 -12.66
CA GLN A 63 -1.89 16.50 -12.15
C GLN A 63 -0.98 15.30 -12.31
N HIS A 64 0.31 15.57 -12.47
CA HIS A 64 1.35 14.55 -12.46
C HIS A 64 2.32 14.80 -11.31
N TRP A 65 2.74 13.72 -10.67
CA TRP A 65 3.72 13.77 -9.58
C TRP A 65 4.86 12.79 -9.83
N ASP A 66 6.07 13.18 -9.46
CA ASP A 66 7.27 12.36 -9.62
C ASP A 66 7.56 11.47 -8.40
N LYS A 67 6.94 11.77 -7.25
CA LYS A 67 7.24 11.16 -5.96
C LYS A 67 6.00 10.61 -5.27
N LEU A 68 6.13 9.44 -4.68
CA LEU A 68 5.16 8.83 -3.78
C LEU A 68 5.79 8.70 -2.38
N TYR A 69 5.22 9.40 -1.41
CA TYR A 69 5.65 9.32 -0.02
C TYR A 69 4.82 8.26 0.72
N ILE A 70 5.48 7.25 1.29
CA ILE A 70 4.84 6.17 2.04
C ILE A 70 5.13 6.39 3.53
N ALA A 71 4.09 6.38 4.36
CA ALA A 71 4.18 6.58 5.80
C ALA A 71 3.58 5.40 6.58
N GLY A 72 3.85 5.37 7.89
CA GLY A 72 3.33 4.33 8.79
C GLY A 72 4.15 3.05 8.79
N GLY A 73 3.64 2.01 9.46
CA GLY A 73 4.38 0.76 9.68
C GLY A 73 4.84 0.05 8.39
N GLY A 74 4.03 0.14 7.32
CA GLY A 74 4.35 -0.45 6.01
C GLY A 74 5.55 0.19 5.30
N ALA A 75 5.91 1.44 5.64
CA ALA A 75 7.03 2.15 5.03
C ALA A 75 8.39 1.47 5.26
N LYS A 76 8.52 0.60 6.29
CA LYS A 76 9.73 -0.18 6.56
C LYS A 76 9.93 -1.37 5.61
N ASN A 77 8.92 -1.75 4.81
CA ASN A 77 9.02 -2.88 3.91
C ASN A 77 9.76 -2.48 2.63
N ALA A 78 11.08 -2.69 2.62
CA ALA A 78 11.94 -2.33 1.47
C ALA A 78 11.49 -3.02 0.17
N THR A 79 11.16 -4.31 0.22
CA THR A 79 10.71 -5.07 -0.96
C THR A 79 9.41 -4.50 -1.54
N LEU A 80 8.43 -4.18 -0.70
CA LEU A 80 7.19 -3.57 -1.14
C LEU A 80 7.42 -2.16 -1.69
N ASN A 81 8.32 -1.38 -1.10
CA ASN A 81 8.67 -0.04 -1.59
C ASN A 81 9.31 -0.11 -2.99
N GLU A 82 10.23 -1.05 -3.22
CA GLU A 82 10.87 -1.27 -4.52
C GLU A 82 9.84 -1.70 -5.58
N LEU A 83 8.97 -2.66 -5.24
CA LEU A 83 7.88 -3.07 -6.13
C LEU A 83 6.91 -1.92 -6.41
N THR A 84 6.60 -1.09 -5.40
CA THR A 84 5.75 0.08 -5.57
C THR A 84 6.40 1.08 -6.53
N ALA A 85 7.70 1.34 -6.39
CA ALA A 85 8.43 2.19 -7.34
C ALA A 85 8.39 1.61 -8.76
N HIS A 86 8.53 0.29 -8.89
CA HIS A 86 8.43 -0.41 -10.17
C HIS A 86 7.04 -0.27 -10.83
N TYR A 87 5.96 -0.56 -10.10
CA TYR A 87 4.60 -0.54 -10.66
C TYR A 87 4.00 0.86 -10.85
N THR A 88 4.45 1.83 -10.05
CA THR A 88 4.03 3.24 -10.18
C THR A 88 4.88 4.00 -11.19
N GLY A 89 6.15 3.59 -11.39
CA GLY A 89 7.15 4.34 -12.13
C GLY A 89 7.63 5.62 -11.42
N LYS A 90 7.31 5.78 -10.13
CA LYS A 90 7.60 6.99 -9.34
C LYS A 90 8.73 6.76 -8.35
N GLN A 91 9.37 7.85 -7.90
CA GLN A 91 10.30 7.78 -6.79
C GLN A 91 9.52 7.53 -5.49
N VAL A 92 9.74 6.37 -4.87
CA VAL A 92 9.16 6.05 -3.56
C VAL A 92 10.06 6.59 -2.44
N VAL A 93 9.47 7.33 -1.51
CA VAL A 93 10.14 7.90 -0.33
C VAL A 93 9.45 7.39 0.94
N ALA A 94 10.14 6.54 1.69
CA ALA A 94 9.65 6.05 2.99
C ALA A 94 9.85 7.11 4.07
N LEU A 95 8.76 7.49 4.74
CA LEU A 95 8.74 8.44 5.85
C LEU A 95 8.85 7.69 7.21
N PRO A 96 9.19 8.41 8.30
CA PRO A 96 9.17 7.84 9.64
C PRO A 96 7.82 7.21 10.00
N ILE A 97 7.84 6.14 10.83
CA ILE A 97 6.61 5.43 11.25
C ILE A 97 5.66 6.38 11.97
N GLU A 98 6.24 7.31 12.73
CA GLU A 98 5.56 8.24 13.60
C GLU A 98 4.92 9.41 12.83
N ALA A 99 4.80 9.34 11.50
CA ALA A 99 4.21 10.40 10.68
C ALA A 99 2.85 10.89 11.20
N THR A 100 1.98 9.97 11.66
CA THR A 100 0.70 10.32 12.30
C THR A 100 0.92 11.10 13.61
N ALA A 101 1.83 10.65 14.47
CA ALA A 101 2.11 11.30 15.76
C ALA A 101 2.76 12.68 15.55
N ILE A 102 3.70 12.79 14.61
CA ILE A 102 4.34 14.05 14.21
C ILE A 102 3.30 15.03 13.68
N GLY A 103 2.38 14.58 12.84
CA GLY A 103 1.28 15.40 12.32
C GLY A 103 0.39 15.93 13.44
N ASN A 104 0.04 15.08 14.40
CA ASN A 104 -0.78 15.49 15.55
C ASN A 104 -0.06 16.53 16.43
N LEU A 105 1.20 16.26 16.80
CA LEU A 105 2.01 17.21 17.59
C LEU A 105 2.17 18.55 16.88
N LYS A 106 2.39 18.56 15.55
CA LYS A 106 2.49 19.79 14.78
C LYS A 106 1.22 20.63 14.88
N ILE A 107 0.05 20.01 14.74
CA ILE A 107 -1.22 20.73 14.89
C ILE A 107 -1.39 21.24 16.33
N GLN A 108 -1.12 20.40 17.34
CA GLN A 108 -1.20 20.80 18.75
C GLN A 108 -0.27 21.98 19.08
N MET A 109 0.96 21.99 18.55
CA MET A 109 1.91 23.10 18.72
C MET A 109 1.51 24.36 17.95
N SER A 110 0.80 24.22 16.84
CA SER A 110 0.30 25.36 16.05
C SER A 110 -0.92 26.04 16.68
N ILE A 111 -1.58 25.38 17.63
CA ILE A 111 -2.57 25.99 18.52
C ILE A 111 -1.77 26.76 19.57
N SER A 112 -1.45 28.03 19.30
CA SER A 112 -0.88 28.91 20.32
C SER A 112 -1.83 29.01 21.52
N GLU A 113 -1.28 29.03 22.74
CA GLU A 113 -2.00 29.44 23.96
C GLU A 113 -2.69 30.81 23.72
N GLY A 114 -3.99 30.82 23.42
CA GLY A 114 -4.72 32.07 23.15
C GLY A 114 -6.00 32.01 22.32
N GLY A 115 -6.51 30.83 21.94
CA GLY A 115 -7.81 30.73 21.28
C GLY A 115 -8.97 30.71 22.28
N THR A 116 -9.53 31.88 22.62
CA THR A 116 -10.89 31.95 23.20
C THR A 116 -11.89 31.42 22.19
N VAL A 117 -12.66 30.41 22.61
CA VAL A 117 -13.90 29.94 21.97
C VAL A 117 -14.96 31.03 21.99
#